data_AF-A0A953W1S7-F1
#
_entry.id   AF-A0A953W1S7-F1
#
_cell.length_a   1.000
_cell.length_b   1.000
_cell.length_c   1.000
_cell.angle_alpha   90.00
_cell.angle_beta   90.00
_cell.angle_gamma   90.00
#
_symmetry.space_group_name_H-M   'P 1'
#
loop_
_entity.id
_entity.type
_entity.pdbx_description
1 polymer ?
#
loop_
_entity_poly.entity_id
_entity_poly.type
_entity_poly.pdbx_seq_one_letter_code
_entity_poly.pdbx_strand_id
1 'polypeptide(L)'
;VARQPALLDPQPSSGKSFDIDIDGLEIEHLLLAEPVVGQAAEFSAQLSLDIRDETLRGVDLVVHRLDSEDDRLIALYHGGESYALSLDLYSAPGAVIARALGVGDRGVTATALGHGDASRGNAHFEAVAGETQLLIGSSVWTPTDWSMQGEAQLDALPALETLAQRIGPSLRFNITGRVHEHTFDAHGESPFVTVSLNGTLDEDGELAGPAHIAATTNQLSDIARESPFPLGAARLEGELRRARGTTAIHANLDAQQIDALGQTTRLTGPVEAALTERAFTLSGDLRAPQQTAPLFVNARLQTSLEYDRRRHRFQLNRSELVGDAVSVRAQGWVNGDDGEFSGEWRARKLEALASDLRGEAGGPWRAFRDGEGAQRAWTITAAGQGAHIDGAPTVVPQLLGASPTLDTRMRYENDGITVTFARVEGEHLRAGATGRIAHGNADLSLEASARGPLDLGGAAIDGAIDATGRLTGRIVRPTLSMRGAMSSFAAGGVVVEQPVLNFTLAPNGARYVGHADVTGTASDRALTARSNVAIGGGALALDSLDAHRVPMSPLAAVRSR
;
A
#
# COMPACT_ATOMS: atom_id res chain seq x y z
N VAL A 1 -32.67 -57.54 -4.69
CA VAL A 1 -31.21 -57.28 -4.70
C VAL A 1 -30.91 -56.46 -5.95
N ALA A 2 -30.88 -55.13 -5.80
CA ALA A 2 -30.56 -54.20 -6.89
C ALA A 2 -29.04 -54.03 -6.98
N ARG A 3 -28.46 -54.19 -8.17
CA ARG A 3 -27.02 -53.98 -8.41
C ARG A 3 -26.74 -52.48 -8.36
N GLN A 4 -25.88 -52.04 -7.45
CA GLN A 4 -25.30 -50.70 -7.47
C GLN A 4 -24.46 -50.53 -8.75
N PRO A 5 -24.57 -49.41 -9.49
CA PRO A 5 -23.64 -49.10 -10.56
C PRO A 5 -22.27 -48.77 -9.94
N ALA A 6 -21.23 -49.48 -10.38
CA ALA A 6 -19.86 -49.12 -10.08
C ALA A 6 -19.44 -48.02 -11.05
N LEU A 7 -18.99 -46.88 -10.51
CA LEU A 7 -18.36 -45.83 -11.30
C LEU A 7 -17.03 -46.37 -11.85
N LEU A 8 -16.81 -46.19 -13.16
CA LEU A 8 -15.54 -46.51 -13.81
C LEU A 8 -14.45 -45.56 -13.33
N ASP A 9 -13.19 -46.02 -13.38
CA ASP A 9 -12.03 -45.18 -13.09
C ASP A 9 -12.02 -43.94 -14.00
N PRO A 10 -11.74 -42.74 -13.46
CA PRO A 10 -11.70 -41.52 -14.25
C PRO A 10 -10.61 -41.61 -15.32
N GLN A 11 -11.02 -41.63 -16.59
CA GLN A 11 -10.08 -41.47 -17.71
C GLN A 11 -9.61 -40.01 -17.80
N PRO A 12 -8.32 -39.76 -18.09
CA PRO A 12 -7.85 -38.42 -18.40
C PRO A 12 -8.61 -37.88 -19.61
N SER A 13 -9.09 -36.64 -19.54
CA SER A 13 -9.80 -35.99 -20.64
C SER A 13 -8.89 -35.96 -21.88
N SER A 14 -9.27 -36.70 -22.92
CA SER A 14 -8.77 -36.40 -24.26
C SER A 14 -9.26 -34.98 -24.57
N GLY A 15 -8.36 -34.04 -24.85
CA GLY A 15 -8.69 -32.66 -25.22
C GLY A 15 -9.46 -32.57 -26.54
N LYS A 16 -10.66 -33.15 -26.58
CA LYS A 16 -11.64 -33.07 -27.65
C LYS A 16 -12.62 -31.98 -27.24
N SER A 17 -12.77 -30.97 -28.08
CA SER A 17 -13.89 -30.04 -28.02
C SER A 17 -15.20 -30.82 -28.21
N PHE A 18 -16.28 -30.33 -27.63
CA PHE A 18 -17.62 -30.79 -27.90
C PHE A 18 -18.42 -29.60 -28.41
N ASP A 19 -19.13 -29.81 -29.52
CA ASP A 19 -20.07 -28.82 -30.03
C ASP A 19 -21.39 -28.96 -29.26
N ILE A 20 -21.99 -27.82 -28.91
CA ILE A 20 -23.32 -27.75 -28.32
C ILE A 20 -24.22 -27.09 -29.35
N ASP A 21 -25.23 -27.82 -29.80
CA ASP A 21 -26.30 -27.29 -30.65
C ASP A 21 -27.64 -27.53 -29.97
N ILE A 22 -28.31 -26.45 -29.59
CA ILE A 22 -29.65 -26.42 -29.00
C ILE A 22 -30.51 -25.57 -29.92
N ASP A 23 -31.33 -26.21 -30.75
CA ASP A 23 -32.22 -25.54 -31.71
C ASP A 23 -33.46 -24.89 -31.06
N GLY A 24 -33.76 -25.23 -29.81
CA GLY A 24 -34.96 -24.74 -29.12
C GLY A 24 -35.29 -25.56 -27.87
N LEU A 25 -34.77 -25.12 -26.72
CA LEU A 25 -35.17 -25.58 -25.40
C LEU A 25 -36.28 -24.67 -24.86
N GLU A 26 -37.44 -25.24 -24.59
CA GLU A 26 -38.57 -24.55 -23.96
C GLU A 26 -38.80 -25.10 -22.56
N ILE A 27 -38.78 -24.20 -21.58
CA ILE A 27 -39.11 -24.46 -20.18
C ILE A 27 -40.37 -23.66 -19.88
N GLU A 28 -41.51 -24.33 -19.83
CA GLU A 28 -42.80 -23.70 -19.53
C GLU A 28 -42.87 -23.18 -18.09
N HIS A 29 -42.32 -23.94 -17.13
CA HIS A 29 -42.40 -23.63 -15.70
C HIS A 29 -41.08 -23.94 -14.99
N LEU A 30 -40.38 -22.90 -14.55
CA LEU A 30 -39.22 -22.94 -13.66
C LEU A 30 -39.60 -22.31 -12.33
N LEU A 31 -39.78 -23.15 -11.31
CA LEU A 31 -40.14 -22.73 -9.96
C LEU A 31 -38.87 -22.45 -9.15
N LEU A 32 -38.65 -21.19 -8.79
CA LEU A 32 -37.60 -20.77 -7.89
C LEU A 32 -38.18 -20.59 -6.49
N ALA A 33 -37.74 -21.43 -5.56
CA ALA A 33 -38.22 -21.38 -4.19
C ALA A 33 -37.63 -20.17 -3.43
N GLU A 34 -38.41 -19.57 -2.54
CA GLU A 34 -38.02 -18.43 -1.71
C GLU A 34 -36.65 -18.58 -1.01
N PRO A 35 -36.27 -19.77 -0.46
CA PRO A 35 -34.95 -19.93 0.16
C PRO A 35 -33.76 -19.74 -0.79
N VAL A 36 -33.97 -19.83 -2.11
CA VAL A 36 -32.91 -19.74 -3.13
C VAL A 36 -32.74 -18.31 -3.63
N VAL A 37 -33.85 -17.61 -3.85
CA VAL A 37 -33.88 -16.30 -4.54
C VAL A 37 -34.54 -15.18 -3.72
N GLY A 38 -34.92 -15.47 -2.48
CA GLY A 38 -35.49 -14.51 -1.53
C GLY A 38 -36.97 -14.16 -1.75
N GLN A 39 -37.60 -14.73 -2.77
CA GLN A 39 -39.04 -14.66 -3.06
C GLN A 39 -39.41 -15.85 -3.94
N ALA A 40 -40.55 -16.52 -3.67
CA ALA A 40 -41.04 -17.53 -4.60
C ALA A 40 -41.38 -16.88 -5.96
N ALA A 41 -40.85 -17.44 -7.04
CA ALA A 41 -41.05 -16.90 -8.38
C ALA A 41 -41.16 -18.03 -9.40
N GLU A 42 -41.94 -17.78 -10.44
CA GLU A 42 -42.19 -18.73 -11.51
C GLU A 42 -41.76 -18.11 -12.83
N PHE A 43 -40.91 -18.81 -13.58
CA PHE A 43 -40.34 -18.34 -14.84
C PHE A 43 -40.69 -19.27 -15.99
N SER A 44 -40.79 -18.70 -17.19
CA SER A 44 -40.60 -19.43 -18.43
C SER A 44 -39.25 -19.07 -19.05
N ALA A 45 -38.67 -20.01 -19.80
CA ALA A 45 -37.44 -19.77 -20.53
C ALA A 45 -37.49 -20.44 -21.92
N GLN A 46 -37.03 -19.72 -22.93
CA GLN A 46 -36.76 -20.23 -24.27
C GLN A 46 -35.30 -20.00 -24.58
N LEU A 47 -34.59 -21.04 -25.03
CA LEU A 47 -33.16 -20.99 -25.32
C LEU A 47 -32.86 -21.69 -26.65
N SER A 48 -32.17 -20.99 -27.54
CA SER A 48 -31.40 -21.59 -28.64
C SER A 48 -29.91 -21.25 -28.46
N LEU A 49 -29.02 -22.20 -28.72
CA LEU A 49 -27.59 -22.06 -28.45
C LEU A 49 -26.77 -22.86 -29.47
N ASP A 50 -25.85 -22.20 -30.18
CA ASP A 50 -24.87 -22.84 -31.07
C ASP A 50 -23.47 -22.49 -30.56
N ILE A 51 -22.74 -23.48 -30.05
CA ILE A 51 -21.34 -23.40 -29.66
C ILE A 51 -20.58 -24.44 -30.46
N ARG A 52 -19.58 -24.00 -31.23
CA ARG A 52 -18.71 -24.89 -32.01
C ARG A 52 -17.26 -24.58 -31.73
N ASP A 53 -16.46 -25.62 -31.50
CA ASP A 53 -15.03 -25.46 -31.19
C ASP A 53 -14.81 -24.44 -30.05
N GLU A 54 -15.60 -24.55 -28.97
CA GLU A 54 -15.58 -23.64 -27.81
C GLU A 54 -15.99 -22.18 -28.11
N THR A 55 -16.42 -21.88 -29.34
CA THR A 55 -16.85 -20.55 -29.78
C THR A 55 -18.37 -20.44 -29.86
N LEU A 56 -18.95 -19.42 -29.20
CA LEU A 56 -20.37 -19.09 -29.31
C LEU A 56 -20.69 -18.55 -30.72
N ARG A 57 -21.45 -19.31 -31.50
CA ARG A 57 -21.92 -18.96 -32.85
C ARG A 57 -23.31 -18.32 -32.82
N GLY A 58 -24.15 -18.64 -31.84
CA GLY A 58 -25.46 -18.02 -31.69
C GLY A 58 -26.09 -18.30 -30.32
N VAL A 59 -26.85 -17.33 -29.83
CA VAL A 59 -27.73 -17.46 -28.67
C VAL A 59 -29.02 -16.68 -28.88
N ASP A 60 -30.13 -17.35 -28.63
CA ASP A 60 -31.45 -16.76 -28.45
C ASP A 60 -31.91 -17.14 -27.05
N LEU A 61 -32.11 -16.15 -26.17
CA LEU A 61 -32.57 -16.38 -24.80
C LEU A 61 -33.70 -15.41 -24.47
N VAL A 62 -34.83 -16.00 -24.10
CA VAL A 62 -35.97 -15.27 -23.58
C VAL A 62 -36.33 -15.86 -22.23
N VAL A 63 -36.26 -15.05 -21.16
CA VAL A 63 -36.68 -15.43 -19.82
C VAL A 63 -37.69 -14.40 -19.34
N HIS A 64 -38.87 -14.88 -18.95
CA HIS A 64 -39.94 -14.05 -18.41
C HIS A 64 -40.46 -14.65 -17.12
N ARG A 65 -40.72 -13.78 -16.16
CA ARG A 65 -41.47 -14.17 -14.97
C ARG A 65 -42.97 -14.30 -15.31
N LEU A 66 -43.59 -15.37 -14.84
CA LEU A 66 -44.97 -15.74 -15.14
C LEU A 66 -45.98 -15.15 -14.14
N ASP A 67 -45.54 -14.92 -12.90
CA ASP A 67 -46.37 -14.39 -11.83
C ASP A 67 -46.28 -12.85 -11.67
N SER A 68 -45.36 -12.19 -12.37
CA SER A 68 -45.16 -10.73 -12.37
C SER A 68 -44.38 -10.25 -13.60
N GLU A 69 -44.51 -8.97 -13.96
CA GLU A 69 -43.71 -8.28 -14.98
C GLU A 69 -42.36 -7.75 -14.43
N ASP A 70 -42.09 -7.99 -13.15
CA ASP A 70 -40.94 -7.44 -12.42
C ASP A 70 -39.59 -8.04 -12.85
N ASP A 71 -39.56 -9.11 -13.65
CA ASP A 71 -38.33 -9.72 -14.15
C ASP A 71 -38.49 -10.16 -15.62
N ARG A 72 -37.62 -9.65 -16.48
CA ARG A 72 -37.41 -10.14 -17.84
C ARG A 72 -35.94 -10.08 -18.25
N LEU A 73 -35.54 -11.02 -19.07
CA LEU A 73 -34.26 -11.02 -19.76
C LEU A 73 -34.53 -11.46 -21.20
N ILE A 74 -34.26 -10.58 -22.16
CA ILE A 74 -34.28 -10.93 -23.58
C ILE A 74 -32.86 -10.69 -24.08
N ALA A 75 -32.20 -11.72 -24.61
CA ALA A 75 -30.86 -11.61 -25.17
C ALA A 75 -30.82 -12.33 -26.52
N LEU A 76 -30.31 -11.68 -27.55
CA LEU A 76 -30.19 -12.27 -28.87
C LEU A 76 -28.84 -11.89 -29.50
N TYR A 77 -27.96 -12.84 -29.76
CA TYR A 77 -26.70 -12.69 -30.50
C TYR A 77 -26.66 -13.78 -31.57
N HIS A 78 -26.48 -13.48 -32.85
CA HIS A 78 -26.30 -14.49 -33.91
C HIS A 78 -25.05 -14.21 -34.76
N GLY A 79 -23.92 -14.83 -34.47
CA GLY A 79 -22.64 -14.66 -35.18
C GLY A 79 -22.61 -15.27 -36.59
N GLY A 80 -23.40 -14.71 -37.52
CA GLY A 80 -23.54 -15.13 -38.93
C GLY A 80 -24.68 -14.39 -39.65
N GLU A 81 -24.80 -14.53 -40.98
CA GLU A 81 -25.24 -13.57 -42.06
C GLU A 81 -26.25 -12.41 -41.82
N SER A 82 -26.86 -12.21 -40.65
CA SER A 82 -27.42 -10.92 -40.27
C SER A 82 -27.34 -10.70 -38.76
N TYR A 83 -26.14 -10.94 -38.20
CA TYR A 83 -25.84 -10.72 -36.79
C TYR A 83 -26.40 -9.40 -36.27
N ALA A 84 -27.18 -9.52 -35.21
CA ALA A 84 -27.65 -8.46 -34.34
C ALA A 84 -27.37 -8.87 -32.87
N LEU A 85 -27.07 -7.88 -32.02
CA LEU A 85 -26.94 -8.01 -30.57
C LEU A 85 -28.13 -7.29 -29.94
N SER A 86 -29.05 -7.98 -29.28
CA SER A 86 -30.16 -7.33 -28.58
C SER A 86 -30.33 -7.90 -27.20
N LEU A 87 -29.81 -7.22 -26.18
CA LEU A 87 -30.09 -7.48 -24.78
C LEU A 87 -31.11 -6.43 -24.28
N ASP A 88 -32.25 -6.84 -23.71
CA ASP A 88 -33.13 -6.03 -22.87
C ASP A 88 -33.39 -6.81 -21.58
N LEU A 89 -32.66 -6.43 -20.53
CA LEU A 89 -32.82 -6.91 -19.17
C LEU A 89 -33.61 -5.84 -18.40
N TYR A 90 -34.68 -6.25 -17.74
CA TYR A 90 -35.38 -5.44 -16.75
C TYR A 90 -35.68 -6.27 -15.51
N SER A 91 -35.32 -5.73 -14.36
CA SER A 91 -35.67 -6.30 -13.07
C SER A 91 -36.02 -5.18 -12.09
N ALA A 92 -37.25 -5.17 -11.59
CA ALA A 92 -37.74 -4.13 -10.70
C ALA A 92 -37.03 -4.18 -9.33
N PRO A 93 -37.08 -3.10 -8.52
CA PRO A 93 -36.64 -3.14 -7.14
C PRO A 93 -37.33 -4.28 -6.36
N GLY A 94 -36.53 -5.13 -5.74
CA GLY A 94 -36.98 -6.29 -4.97
C GLY A 94 -37.16 -7.57 -5.78
N ALA A 95 -37.01 -7.52 -7.11
CA ALA A 95 -37.22 -8.64 -8.02
C ALA A 95 -36.02 -9.62 -8.07
N VAL A 96 -36.22 -10.80 -8.67
CA VAL A 96 -35.30 -11.94 -8.52
C VAL A 96 -33.96 -11.69 -9.21
N ILE A 97 -33.96 -11.15 -10.43
CA ILE A 97 -32.71 -10.94 -11.18
C ILE A 97 -31.86 -9.84 -10.52
N ALA A 98 -32.47 -8.73 -10.11
CA ALA A 98 -31.79 -7.66 -9.39
C ALA A 98 -31.18 -8.16 -8.07
N ARG A 99 -31.88 -9.03 -7.32
CA ARG A 99 -31.32 -9.67 -6.12
C ARG A 99 -30.14 -10.58 -6.43
N ALA A 100 -30.23 -11.39 -7.49
CA ALA A 100 -29.15 -12.27 -7.91
C ALA A 100 -27.87 -11.49 -8.28
N LEU A 101 -28.02 -10.28 -8.82
CA LEU A 101 -26.93 -9.36 -9.13
C LEU A 101 -26.46 -8.52 -7.93
N GLY A 102 -27.10 -8.64 -6.77
CA GLY A 102 -26.77 -7.88 -5.57
C GLY A 102 -27.23 -6.42 -5.60
N VAL A 103 -28.19 -6.08 -6.49
CA VAL A 103 -28.78 -4.74 -6.64
C VAL A 103 -30.28 -4.73 -6.40
N GLY A 104 -30.78 -5.70 -5.63
CA GLY A 104 -32.20 -5.94 -5.36
C GLY A 104 -32.97 -4.67 -5.02
N ASP A 105 -32.53 -3.88 -4.04
CA ASP A 105 -33.26 -2.69 -3.57
C ASP A 105 -33.36 -1.56 -4.62
N ARG A 106 -32.51 -1.60 -5.67
CA ARG A 106 -32.45 -0.58 -6.72
C ARG A 106 -33.10 -1.03 -8.02
N GLY A 107 -33.27 -2.34 -8.22
CA GLY A 107 -33.56 -2.92 -9.53
C GLY A 107 -32.37 -2.83 -10.48
N VAL A 108 -32.53 -3.35 -11.69
CA VAL A 108 -31.56 -3.23 -12.78
C VAL A 108 -32.25 -3.10 -14.13
N THR A 109 -31.70 -2.27 -14.98
CA THR A 109 -32.02 -2.23 -16.40
C THR A 109 -30.73 -2.33 -17.20
N ALA A 110 -30.68 -3.21 -18.20
CA ALA A 110 -29.57 -3.23 -19.14
C ALA A 110 -30.09 -3.33 -20.57
N THR A 111 -29.48 -2.55 -21.45
CA THR A 111 -29.74 -2.54 -22.87
C THR A 111 -28.43 -2.81 -23.61
N ALA A 112 -28.49 -3.63 -24.65
CA ALA A 112 -27.42 -3.71 -25.64
C ALA A 112 -28.08 -3.77 -27.02
N LEU A 113 -27.74 -2.82 -27.88
CA LEU A 113 -28.34 -2.66 -29.20
C LEU A 113 -27.22 -2.66 -30.25
N GLY A 114 -27.18 -3.70 -31.07
CA GLY A 114 -26.30 -3.83 -32.23
C GLY A 114 -27.02 -3.46 -33.53
N HIS A 115 -26.35 -2.70 -34.39
CA HIS A 115 -26.79 -2.35 -35.74
C HIS A 115 -25.71 -2.74 -36.75
N GLY A 116 -26.10 -3.35 -37.86
CA GLY A 116 -25.21 -3.69 -38.96
C GLY A 116 -25.22 -5.18 -39.30
N ASP A 117 -24.09 -5.66 -39.79
CA ASP A 117 -23.85 -7.06 -40.14
C ASP A 117 -22.51 -7.54 -39.56
N ALA A 118 -22.15 -8.79 -39.82
CA ALA A 118 -20.92 -9.41 -39.33
C ALA A 118 -19.64 -8.70 -39.81
N SER A 119 -19.69 -7.94 -40.90
CA SER A 119 -18.54 -7.24 -41.50
C SER A 119 -18.47 -5.76 -41.13
N ARG A 120 -19.61 -5.11 -40.87
CA ARG A 120 -19.69 -3.69 -40.49
C ARG A 120 -20.87 -3.43 -39.59
N GLY A 121 -20.62 -2.76 -38.47
CA GLY A 121 -21.69 -2.35 -37.58
C GLY A 121 -21.21 -1.54 -36.39
N ASN A 122 -22.15 -1.24 -35.51
CA ASN A 122 -21.89 -0.66 -34.20
C ASN A 122 -22.80 -1.31 -33.16
N ALA A 123 -22.40 -1.21 -31.90
CA ALA A 123 -23.27 -1.53 -30.78
C ALA A 123 -23.16 -0.44 -29.72
N HIS A 124 -24.27 -0.21 -29.02
CA HIS A 124 -24.31 0.56 -27.80
C HIS A 124 -24.80 -0.34 -26.67
N PHE A 125 -24.17 -0.25 -25.50
CA PHE A 125 -24.58 -1.02 -24.34
C PHE A 125 -24.58 -0.13 -23.10
N GLU A 126 -25.58 -0.35 -22.26
CA GLU A 126 -25.84 0.42 -21.07
C GLU A 126 -26.41 -0.50 -19.99
N ALA A 127 -25.97 -0.34 -18.74
CA ALA A 127 -26.58 -0.98 -17.59
C ALA A 127 -26.67 0.03 -16.44
N VAL A 128 -27.82 0.06 -15.77
CA VAL A 128 -28.17 0.99 -14.68
C VAL A 128 -28.82 0.22 -13.54
N ALA A 129 -28.45 0.52 -12.31
CA ALA A 129 -29.15 0.07 -11.11
C ALA A 129 -29.67 1.27 -10.31
N GLY A 130 -30.99 1.49 -10.33
CA GLY A 130 -31.61 2.69 -9.78
C GLY A 130 -31.12 3.95 -10.49
N GLU A 131 -30.38 4.80 -9.77
CA GLU A 131 -29.76 6.02 -10.31
C GLU A 131 -28.26 5.82 -10.66
N THR A 132 -27.70 4.63 -10.44
CA THR A 132 -26.27 4.36 -10.64
C THR A 132 -26.02 3.75 -12.02
N GLN A 133 -25.24 4.43 -12.87
CA GLN A 133 -24.69 3.86 -14.10
C GLN A 133 -23.70 2.73 -13.74
N LEU A 134 -24.01 1.49 -14.11
CA LEU A 134 -23.12 0.34 -13.90
C LEU A 134 -22.12 0.17 -15.05
N LEU A 135 -22.60 0.34 -16.28
CA LEU A 135 -21.82 0.20 -17.50
C LEU A 135 -22.40 1.13 -18.55
N ILE A 136 -21.55 1.81 -19.31
CA ILE A 136 -21.94 2.48 -20.55
C ILE A 136 -20.81 2.36 -21.55
N GLY A 137 -21.14 2.07 -22.80
CA GLY A 137 -20.12 2.01 -23.83
C GLY A 137 -20.67 1.78 -25.22
N SER A 138 -19.75 1.69 -26.15
CA SER A 138 -20.05 1.42 -27.54
C SER A 138 -18.92 0.66 -28.20
N SER A 139 -19.26 -0.06 -29.27
CA SER A 139 -18.31 -0.68 -30.16
C SER A 139 -18.63 -0.34 -31.61
N VAL A 140 -17.61 -0.32 -32.45
CA VAL A 140 -17.74 -0.13 -33.90
C VAL A 140 -16.82 -1.13 -34.57
N TRP A 141 -17.27 -1.78 -35.64
CA TRP A 141 -16.45 -2.68 -36.43
C TRP A 141 -16.67 -2.46 -37.92
N THR A 142 -15.61 -2.74 -38.68
CA THR A 142 -15.54 -2.65 -40.12
C THR A 142 -14.71 -3.83 -40.64
N PRO A 143 -14.64 -4.05 -41.96
CA PRO A 143 -13.80 -5.12 -42.51
C PRO A 143 -12.30 -4.96 -42.19
N THR A 144 -11.85 -3.75 -41.84
CA THR A 144 -10.43 -3.45 -41.58
C THR A 144 -10.13 -3.31 -40.10
N ASP A 145 -10.99 -2.64 -39.36
CA ASP A 145 -10.74 -2.18 -38.00
C ASP A 145 -11.96 -2.41 -37.09
N TRP A 146 -11.71 -2.54 -35.79
CA TRP A 146 -12.72 -2.53 -34.75
C TRP A 146 -12.28 -1.69 -33.56
N SER A 147 -13.24 -1.15 -32.82
CA SER A 147 -13.03 -0.44 -31.57
C SER A 147 -14.15 -0.70 -30.57
N MET A 148 -13.81 -0.59 -29.29
CA MET A 148 -14.73 -0.70 -28.16
C MET A 148 -14.27 0.25 -27.07
N GLN A 149 -15.18 1.06 -26.55
CA GLN A 149 -14.88 1.98 -25.46
C GLN A 149 -16.03 2.03 -24.47
N GLY A 150 -15.71 2.35 -23.22
CA GLY A 150 -16.73 2.48 -22.20
C GLY A 150 -16.21 2.83 -20.82
N GLU A 151 -17.14 2.91 -19.90
CA GLU A 151 -16.93 3.13 -18.48
C GLU A 151 -17.78 2.15 -17.68
N ALA A 152 -17.18 1.58 -16.64
CA ALA A 152 -17.83 0.64 -15.72
C ALA A 152 -17.67 1.10 -14.28
N GLN A 153 -18.75 1.02 -13.50
CA GLN A 153 -18.76 1.20 -12.06
C GLN A 153 -18.64 -0.17 -11.38
N LEU A 154 -17.52 -0.41 -10.72
CA LEU A 154 -17.14 -1.70 -10.16
C LEU A 154 -17.65 -1.89 -8.72
N ASP A 155 -17.64 -0.83 -7.90
CA ASP A 155 -18.08 -0.90 -6.49
C ASP A 155 -19.62 -0.99 -6.34
N ALA A 156 -20.36 -0.76 -7.42
CA ALA A 156 -21.81 -0.83 -7.43
C ALA A 156 -22.35 -2.27 -7.43
N LEU A 157 -21.51 -3.25 -7.75
CA LEU A 157 -21.86 -4.68 -7.81
C LEU A 157 -21.05 -5.46 -6.77
N PRO A 158 -21.69 -6.21 -5.84
CA PRO A 158 -20.97 -7.01 -4.84
C PRO A 158 -19.97 -8.01 -5.45
N ALA A 159 -20.30 -8.59 -6.61
CA ALA A 159 -19.42 -9.52 -7.32
C ALA A 159 -18.08 -8.90 -7.76
N LEU A 160 -18.02 -7.57 -7.89
CA LEU A 160 -16.85 -6.82 -8.33
C LEU A 160 -16.16 -6.08 -7.18
N GLU A 161 -16.63 -6.22 -5.94
CA GLU A 161 -16.11 -5.49 -4.78
C GLU A 161 -14.61 -5.72 -4.59
N THR A 162 -14.14 -6.96 -4.70
CA THR A 162 -12.70 -7.27 -4.57
C THR A 162 -11.87 -6.59 -5.66
N LEU A 163 -12.40 -6.48 -6.88
CA LEU A 163 -11.74 -5.77 -7.97
C LEU A 163 -11.72 -4.27 -7.69
N ALA A 164 -12.87 -3.71 -7.31
CA ALA A 164 -13.03 -2.30 -6.99
C ALA A 164 -12.09 -1.84 -5.86
N GLN A 165 -11.89 -2.69 -4.84
CA GLN A 165 -10.94 -2.43 -3.77
C GLN A 165 -9.48 -2.35 -4.26
N ARG A 166 -9.11 -3.06 -5.34
CA ARG A 166 -7.72 -3.16 -5.82
C ARG A 166 -7.37 -2.19 -6.94
N ILE A 167 -8.31 -1.89 -7.84
CA ILE A 167 -8.06 -0.98 -8.97
C ILE A 167 -8.82 0.34 -8.84
N GLY A 168 -9.82 0.40 -7.97
CA GLY A 168 -10.64 1.59 -7.72
C GLY A 168 -12.10 1.36 -8.11
N PRO A 169 -13.00 2.28 -7.72
CA PRO A 169 -14.44 2.11 -7.88
C PRO A 169 -14.93 2.09 -9.33
N SER A 170 -14.13 2.57 -10.29
CA SER A 170 -14.50 2.65 -11.70
C SER A 170 -13.36 2.27 -12.63
N LEU A 171 -13.71 1.91 -13.87
CA LEU A 171 -12.80 1.58 -14.96
C LEU A 171 -13.28 2.24 -16.26
N ARG A 172 -12.43 3.06 -16.85
CA ARG A 172 -12.58 3.51 -18.25
C ARG A 172 -11.72 2.63 -19.14
N PHE A 173 -12.25 2.22 -20.27
CA PHE A 173 -11.51 1.38 -21.21
C PHE A 173 -11.70 1.84 -22.65
N ASN A 174 -10.67 1.62 -23.45
CA ASN A 174 -10.67 1.79 -24.89
C ASN A 174 -9.83 0.67 -25.50
N ILE A 175 -10.40 -0.06 -26.44
CA ILE A 175 -9.78 -1.19 -27.10
C ILE A 175 -9.98 -1.00 -28.59
N THR A 176 -8.92 -1.11 -29.37
CA THR A 176 -8.94 -1.03 -30.82
C THR A 176 -8.21 -2.22 -31.40
N GLY A 177 -8.54 -2.62 -32.63
CA GLY A 177 -7.77 -3.64 -33.32
C GLY A 177 -7.98 -3.64 -34.82
N ARG A 178 -7.10 -4.36 -35.52
CA ARG A 178 -7.13 -4.52 -36.97
C ARG A 178 -7.40 -5.97 -37.32
N VAL A 179 -8.43 -6.20 -38.11
CA VAL A 179 -8.94 -7.54 -38.45
C VAL A 179 -7.89 -8.35 -39.19
N HIS A 180 -7.30 -7.79 -40.26
CA HIS A 180 -6.38 -8.52 -41.14
C HIS A 180 -4.99 -8.76 -40.53
N GLU A 181 -4.55 -7.86 -39.65
CA GLU A 181 -3.27 -7.99 -38.97
C GLU A 181 -3.39 -8.79 -37.66
N HIS A 182 -4.63 -9.10 -37.26
CA HIS A 182 -4.98 -9.64 -35.95
C HIS A 182 -4.35 -8.86 -34.79
N THR A 183 -4.13 -7.56 -34.94
CA THR A 183 -3.52 -6.73 -33.90
C THR A 183 -4.58 -6.09 -33.03
N PHE A 184 -4.23 -5.83 -31.77
CA PHE A 184 -5.05 -5.08 -30.85
C PHE A 184 -4.20 -4.13 -29.99
N ASP A 185 -4.83 -3.05 -29.55
CA ASP A 185 -4.36 -2.09 -28.56
C ASP A 185 -5.48 -1.90 -27.55
N ALA A 186 -5.23 -2.25 -26.29
CA ALA A 186 -6.15 -2.07 -25.18
C ALA A 186 -5.56 -1.08 -24.18
N HIS A 187 -6.40 -0.16 -23.70
CA HIS A 187 -6.08 0.80 -22.67
C HIS A 187 -7.18 0.79 -21.62
N GLY A 188 -6.80 0.63 -20.36
CA GLY A 188 -7.69 0.67 -19.20
C GLY A 188 -7.16 1.65 -18.17
N GLU A 189 -8.04 2.49 -17.64
CA GLU A 189 -7.72 3.49 -16.63
C GLU A 189 -8.71 3.40 -15.48
N SER A 190 -8.17 3.24 -14.28
CA SER A 190 -8.90 3.25 -13.02
C SER A 190 -8.24 4.24 -12.07
N PRO A 191 -8.88 4.64 -10.96
CA PRO A 191 -8.29 5.56 -9.99
C PRO A 191 -6.93 5.12 -9.43
N PHE A 192 -6.64 3.82 -9.34
CA PHE A 192 -5.38 3.32 -8.77
C PHE A 192 -4.36 2.84 -9.79
N VAL A 193 -4.80 2.41 -10.98
CA VAL A 193 -3.90 1.87 -12.01
C VAL A 193 -4.35 2.21 -13.43
N THR A 194 -3.37 2.51 -14.28
CA THR A 194 -3.51 2.59 -15.72
C THR A 194 -2.74 1.44 -16.36
N VAL A 195 -3.36 0.76 -17.33
CA VAL A 195 -2.77 -0.37 -18.06
C VAL A 195 -2.95 -0.16 -19.55
N SER A 196 -1.88 -0.38 -20.31
CA SER A 196 -1.91 -0.50 -21.76
C SER A 196 -1.37 -1.88 -22.15
N LEU A 197 -2.03 -2.53 -23.09
CA LEU A 197 -1.67 -3.84 -23.63
C LEU A 197 -1.79 -3.79 -25.14
N ASN A 198 -0.77 -4.22 -25.88
CA ASN A 198 -0.88 -4.37 -27.34
C ASN A 198 -0.21 -5.66 -27.81
N GLY A 199 -0.72 -6.24 -28.88
CA GLY A 199 -0.21 -7.51 -29.38
C GLY A 199 -1.03 -8.06 -30.53
N THR A 200 -0.87 -9.36 -30.76
CA THR A 200 -1.59 -10.10 -31.80
C THR A 200 -2.49 -11.16 -31.19
N LEU A 201 -3.68 -11.32 -31.77
CA LEU A 201 -4.63 -12.37 -31.45
C LEU A 201 -4.52 -13.53 -32.47
N ASP A 202 -4.89 -14.74 -32.07
CA ASP A 202 -5.10 -15.86 -33.00
C ASP A 202 -6.56 -15.90 -33.51
N GLU A 203 -6.91 -16.95 -34.25
CA GLU A 203 -8.25 -17.14 -34.82
C GLU A 203 -9.33 -17.30 -33.74
N ASP A 204 -8.94 -17.72 -32.54
CA ASP A 204 -9.83 -17.94 -31.38
C ASP A 204 -9.91 -16.69 -30.48
N GLY A 205 -9.19 -15.62 -30.82
CA GLY A 205 -9.13 -14.40 -30.01
C GLY A 205 -8.24 -14.52 -28.77
N GLU A 206 -7.41 -15.56 -28.66
CA GLU A 206 -6.35 -15.65 -27.67
C GLU A 206 -5.08 -14.95 -28.15
N LEU A 207 -4.08 -14.77 -27.26
CA LEU A 207 -2.81 -14.14 -27.64
C LEU A 207 -1.96 -15.09 -28.50
N ALA A 208 -1.78 -14.75 -29.78
CA ALA A 208 -0.94 -15.50 -30.72
C ALA A 208 0.58 -15.38 -30.44
N GLY A 209 0.98 -14.49 -29.53
CA GLY A 209 2.38 -14.19 -29.25
C GLY A 209 2.57 -13.31 -28.00
N PRO A 210 3.79 -12.78 -27.78
CA PRO A 210 4.02 -11.79 -26.73
C PRO A 210 3.23 -10.52 -27.00
N ALA A 211 2.48 -10.07 -26.01
CA ALA A 211 1.86 -8.76 -25.97
C ALA A 211 2.72 -7.81 -25.14
N HIS A 212 2.97 -6.59 -25.62
CA HIS A 212 3.60 -5.57 -24.82
C HIS A 212 2.63 -5.06 -23.76
N ILE A 213 3.08 -5.01 -22.51
CA ILE A 213 2.30 -4.52 -21.37
C ILE A 213 3.03 -3.34 -20.72
N ALA A 214 2.30 -2.26 -20.46
CA ALA A 214 2.74 -1.14 -19.65
C ALA A 214 1.68 -0.84 -18.59
N ALA A 215 2.07 -0.75 -17.32
CA ALA A 215 1.19 -0.40 -16.22
C ALA A 215 1.82 0.69 -15.35
N THR A 216 1.01 1.62 -14.87
CA THR A 216 1.46 2.71 -13.98
C THR A 216 0.48 2.90 -12.83
N THR A 217 1.02 3.20 -11.66
CA THR A 217 0.27 3.59 -10.46
C THR A 217 0.96 4.73 -9.75
N ASN A 218 0.17 5.66 -9.19
CA ASN A 218 0.69 6.75 -8.37
C ASN A 218 1.07 6.28 -6.95
N GLN A 219 0.52 5.15 -6.51
CA GLN A 219 0.63 4.67 -5.15
C GLN A 219 0.40 3.16 -5.11
N LEU A 220 1.49 2.37 -5.15
CA LEU A 220 1.42 0.90 -5.18
C LEU A 220 0.70 0.32 -3.95
N SER A 221 0.71 1.05 -2.84
CA SER A 221 -0.06 0.73 -1.63
C SER A 221 -1.57 0.56 -1.83
N ASP A 222 -2.16 1.23 -2.83
CA ASP A 222 -3.60 1.16 -3.09
C ASP A 222 -3.99 -0.18 -3.73
N ILE A 223 -3.04 -0.78 -4.45
CA ILE A 223 -3.17 -2.08 -5.12
C ILE A 223 -2.70 -3.22 -4.20
N ALA A 224 -1.54 -3.03 -3.56
CA ALA A 224 -0.88 -3.99 -2.67
C ALA A 224 -1.21 -3.72 -1.19
N ARG A 225 -2.49 -3.80 -0.85
CA ARG A 225 -3.03 -3.48 0.48
C ARG A 225 -2.50 -4.37 1.61
N GLU A 226 -1.96 -5.53 1.25
CA GLU A 226 -1.40 -6.51 2.18
C GLU A 226 -0.04 -6.07 2.76
N SER A 227 0.64 -5.08 2.17
CA SER A 227 1.93 -4.62 2.68
C SER A 227 1.78 -3.96 4.06
N PRO A 228 2.69 -4.19 5.03
CA PRO A 228 2.74 -3.42 6.28
C PRO A 228 3.47 -2.07 6.15
N PHE A 229 4.03 -1.77 4.96
CA PHE A 229 4.83 -0.56 4.71
C PHE A 229 4.30 0.27 3.53
N PRO A 230 4.35 1.61 3.60
CA PRO A 230 3.94 2.46 2.49
C PRO A 230 4.84 2.24 1.27
N LEU A 231 4.21 1.99 0.13
CA LEU A 231 4.80 1.88 -1.21
C LEU A 231 4.21 2.98 -2.09
N GLY A 232 5.07 3.82 -2.68
CA GLY A 232 4.68 4.93 -3.53
C GLY A 232 4.48 4.54 -5.00
N ALA A 233 4.69 5.50 -5.90
CA ALA A 233 4.48 5.32 -7.34
C ALA A 233 5.34 4.22 -7.95
N ALA A 234 4.80 3.56 -8.98
CA ALA A 234 5.49 2.52 -9.73
C ALA A 234 5.07 2.46 -11.20
N ARG A 235 6.00 2.03 -12.06
CA ARG A 235 5.77 1.71 -13.48
C ARG A 235 6.28 0.30 -13.78
N LEU A 236 5.49 -0.50 -14.47
CA LEU A 236 5.86 -1.80 -14.98
C LEU A 236 5.80 -1.77 -16.51
N GLU A 237 6.81 -2.32 -17.18
CA GLU A 237 6.86 -2.38 -18.64
C GLU A 237 7.55 -3.66 -19.11
N GLY A 238 6.92 -4.39 -20.03
CA GLY A 238 7.45 -5.68 -20.47
C GLY A 238 6.57 -6.42 -21.46
N GLU A 239 6.62 -7.74 -21.38
CA GLU A 239 5.85 -8.65 -22.21
C GLU A 239 4.95 -9.55 -21.37
N LEU A 240 3.74 -9.76 -21.86
CA LEU A 240 2.76 -10.73 -21.38
C LEU A 240 2.62 -11.83 -22.42
N ARG A 241 2.66 -13.09 -21.98
CA ARG A 241 2.49 -14.27 -22.83
C ARG A 241 1.47 -15.20 -22.20
N ARG A 242 0.66 -15.85 -23.03
CA ARG A 242 -0.27 -16.89 -22.60
C ARG A 242 0.11 -18.20 -23.26
N ALA A 243 0.26 -19.26 -22.48
CA ALA A 243 0.51 -20.60 -22.99
C ALA A 243 0.02 -21.64 -21.99
N ARG A 244 -0.71 -22.67 -22.47
CA ARG A 244 -1.11 -23.86 -21.68
C ARG A 244 -1.78 -23.48 -20.34
N GLY A 245 -2.72 -22.53 -20.36
CA GLY A 245 -3.45 -22.07 -19.17
C GLY A 245 -2.62 -21.24 -18.17
N THR A 246 -1.41 -20.80 -18.56
CA THR A 246 -0.58 -19.89 -17.77
C THR A 246 -0.42 -18.56 -18.49
N THR A 247 -0.70 -17.47 -17.79
CA THR A 247 -0.36 -16.11 -18.23
C THR A 247 0.92 -15.70 -17.52
N ALA A 248 2.01 -15.56 -18.26
CA ALA A 248 3.31 -15.13 -17.75
C ALA A 248 3.58 -13.67 -18.12
N ILE A 249 4.22 -12.93 -17.21
CA ILE A 249 4.67 -11.57 -17.43
C ILE A 249 6.17 -11.54 -17.15
N HIS A 250 6.95 -11.07 -18.12
CA HIS A 250 8.37 -10.74 -17.95
C HIS A 250 8.53 -9.25 -18.21
N ALA A 251 8.86 -8.49 -17.16
CA ALA A 251 8.86 -7.04 -17.22
C ALA A 251 10.01 -6.42 -16.43
N ASN A 252 10.25 -5.14 -16.66
CA ASN A 252 11.02 -4.30 -15.74
C ASN A 252 10.04 -3.52 -14.86
N LEU A 253 10.26 -3.59 -13.56
CA LEU A 253 9.56 -2.76 -12.58
C LEU A 253 10.46 -1.59 -12.20
N ASP A 254 9.89 -0.40 -12.27
CA ASP A 254 10.40 0.84 -11.76
C ASP A 254 9.57 1.26 -10.54
N ALA A 255 10.04 0.94 -9.34
CA ALA A 255 9.47 1.46 -8.10
C ALA A 255 10.06 2.84 -7.82
N GLN A 256 9.29 3.88 -8.09
CA GLN A 256 9.77 5.26 -8.21
C GLN A 256 9.96 5.95 -6.86
N GLN A 257 9.21 5.50 -5.84
CA GLN A 257 9.24 6.10 -4.51
C GLN A 257 9.21 5.02 -3.43
N ILE A 258 10.40 4.62 -3.00
CA ILE A 258 10.63 3.80 -1.81
C ILE A 258 11.13 4.72 -0.70
N ASP A 259 10.36 4.85 0.38
CA ASP A 259 10.73 5.61 1.58
C ASP A 259 11.19 4.66 2.68
N ALA A 260 12.37 4.93 3.24
CA ALA A 260 12.77 4.36 4.52
C ALA A 260 13.39 5.46 5.40
N LEU A 261 12.81 5.65 6.59
CA LEU A 261 13.26 6.63 7.58
C LEU A 261 13.34 8.06 7.00
N GLY A 262 12.42 8.40 6.07
CA GLY A 262 12.33 9.69 5.40
C GLY A 262 13.39 9.95 4.33
N GLN A 263 14.23 8.95 4.01
CA GLN A 263 15.06 8.94 2.81
C GLN A 263 14.30 8.22 1.70
N THR A 264 14.28 8.80 0.50
CA THR A 264 13.62 8.20 -0.65
C THR A 264 14.63 7.70 -1.68
N THR A 265 14.32 6.58 -2.32
CA THR A 265 15.04 6.07 -3.49
C THR A 265 14.06 5.52 -4.51
N ARG A 266 14.55 5.41 -5.75
CA ARG A 266 13.97 4.55 -6.78
C ARG A 266 14.65 3.18 -6.73
N LEU A 267 13.92 2.11 -7.02
CA LEU A 267 14.46 0.76 -7.26
C LEU A 267 13.97 0.28 -8.63
N THR A 268 14.88 -0.21 -9.48
CA THR A 268 14.53 -0.66 -10.83
C THR A 268 15.18 -2.00 -11.16
N GLY A 269 14.46 -2.89 -11.84
CA GLY A 269 15.00 -4.16 -12.29
C GLY A 269 13.94 -5.13 -12.81
N PRO A 270 14.36 -6.34 -13.23
CA PRO A 270 13.45 -7.33 -13.78
C PRO A 270 12.49 -7.90 -12.71
N VAL A 271 11.28 -8.19 -13.17
CA VAL A 271 10.25 -8.93 -12.45
C VAL A 271 9.65 -10.00 -13.35
N GLU A 272 9.31 -11.12 -12.76
CA GLU A 272 8.61 -12.22 -13.43
C GLU A 272 7.35 -12.54 -12.64
N ALA A 273 6.21 -12.55 -13.31
CA ALA A 273 4.95 -12.96 -12.74
C ALA A 273 4.32 -14.10 -13.54
N ALA A 274 3.57 -14.97 -12.87
CA ALA A 274 2.79 -16.00 -13.53
C ALA A 274 1.43 -16.13 -12.86
N LEU A 275 0.38 -16.18 -13.65
CA LEU A 275 -0.99 -16.44 -13.23
C LEU A 275 -1.43 -17.77 -13.80
N THR A 276 -1.90 -18.65 -12.93
CA THR A 276 -2.53 -19.93 -13.26
C THR A 276 -3.93 -19.96 -12.63
N GLU A 277 -4.67 -21.04 -12.88
CA GLU A 277 -5.93 -21.31 -12.16
C GLU A 277 -5.75 -21.44 -10.65
N ARG A 278 -4.56 -21.87 -10.19
CA ARG A 278 -4.31 -22.21 -8.78
C ARG A 278 -3.67 -21.07 -8.01
N ALA A 279 -2.74 -20.36 -8.65
CA ALA A 279 -1.92 -19.38 -7.97
C ALA A 279 -1.47 -18.25 -8.89
N PHE A 280 -1.18 -17.11 -8.28
CA PHE A 280 -0.36 -16.06 -8.85
C PHE A 280 1.00 -16.04 -8.15
N THR A 281 2.10 -15.97 -8.89
CA THR A 281 3.46 -15.84 -8.34
C THR A 281 4.10 -14.57 -8.89
N LEU A 282 4.90 -13.88 -8.09
CA LEU A 282 5.74 -12.78 -8.53
C LEU A 282 7.15 -12.92 -7.91
N SER A 283 8.18 -12.76 -8.72
CA SER A 283 9.56 -12.62 -8.29
C SER A 283 10.19 -11.36 -8.86
N GLY A 284 11.15 -10.78 -8.16
CA GLY A 284 11.78 -9.54 -8.58
C GLY A 284 13.19 -9.35 -8.03
N ASP A 285 14.01 -8.67 -8.80
CA ASP A 285 15.38 -8.28 -8.46
C ASP A 285 15.62 -6.82 -8.86
N LEU A 286 15.37 -5.90 -7.93
CA LEU A 286 15.44 -4.46 -8.18
C LEU A 286 16.70 -3.87 -7.57
N ARG A 287 17.25 -2.82 -8.17
CA ARG A 287 18.46 -2.14 -7.71
C ARG A 287 18.26 -0.64 -7.60
N ALA A 288 18.91 -0.04 -6.61
CA ALA A 288 19.02 1.40 -6.51
C ALA A 288 19.95 1.95 -7.62
N PRO A 289 19.70 3.18 -8.10
CA PRO A 289 20.60 3.85 -9.02
C PRO A 289 21.95 4.19 -8.37
N GLN A 290 22.97 4.46 -9.17
CA GLN A 290 24.31 4.83 -8.68
C GLN A 290 24.29 6.11 -7.83
N GLN A 291 23.45 7.09 -8.20
CA GLN A 291 23.21 8.29 -7.43
C GLN A 291 21.92 8.12 -6.64
N THR A 292 22.05 7.84 -5.34
CA THR A 292 20.93 7.61 -4.44
C THR A 292 21.25 8.15 -3.04
N ALA A 293 20.26 8.15 -2.15
CA ALA A 293 20.43 8.55 -0.77
C ALA A 293 21.42 7.60 -0.05
N PRO A 294 22.20 8.08 0.93
CA PRO A 294 23.25 7.30 1.60
C PRO A 294 22.78 5.94 2.13
N LEU A 295 21.54 5.84 2.58
CA LEU A 295 20.96 4.60 3.07
C LEU A 295 20.89 3.48 2.01
N PHE A 296 20.71 3.86 0.74
CA PHE A 296 20.42 2.95 -0.37
C PHE A 296 21.59 2.72 -1.33
N VAL A 297 22.79 3.18 -0.98
CA VAL A 297 23.99 2.93 -1.80
C VAL A 297 24.17 1.43 -2.01
N ASN A 298 24.29 1.02 -3.28
CA ASN A 298 24.34 -0.37 -3.74
C ASN A 298 23.16 -1.24 -3.28
N ALA A 299 22.01 -0.63 -2.94
CA ALA A 299 20.86 -1.39 -2.48
C ALA A 299 20.27 -2.28 -3.58
N ARG A 300 19.96 -3.52 -3.23
CA ARG A 300 19.31 -4.52 -4.05
C ARG A 300 18.15 -5.13 -3.28
N LEU A 301 16.97 -5.14 -3.87
CA LEU A 301 15.77 -5.78 -3.35
C LEU A 301 15.50 -7.08 -4.12
N GLN A 302 15.56 -8.21 -3.44
CA GLN A 302 15.15 -9.50 -3.98
C GLN A 302 13.85 -9.94 -3.32
N THR A 303 12.82 -10.23 -4.10
CA THR A 303 11.50 -10.60 -3.57
C THR A 303 10.89 -11.79 -4.29
N SER A 304 10.12 -12.59 -3.56
CA SER A 304 9.29 -13.68 -4.05
C SER A 304 8.00 -13.74 -3.24
N LEU A 305 6.87 -13.72 -3.95
CA LEU A 305 5.54 -13.82 -3.36
C LEU A 305 4.67 -14.78 -4.17
N GLU A 306 3.65 -15.30 -3.49
CA GLU A 306 2.64 -16.19 -4.04
C GLU A 306 1.27 -15.79 -3.49
N TYR A 307 0.24 -15.90 -4.32
CA TYR A 307 -1.16 -15.81 -3.93
C TYR A 307 -1.87 -17.10 -4.34
N ASP A 308 -2.27 -17.90 -3.35
CA ASP A 308 -3.08 -19.10 -3.55
C ASP A 308 -4.54 -18.67 -3.75
N ARG A 309 -5.05 -18.88 -4.98
CA ARG A 309 -6.39 -18.45 -5.38
C ARG A 309 -7.49 -19.28 -4.73
N ARG A 310 -7.19 -20.51 -4.30
CA ARG A 310 -8.17 -21.41 -3.65
C ARG A 310 -8.29 -21.10 -2.16
N ARG A 311 -7.18 -20.71 -1.54
CA ARG A 311 -7.12 -20.37 -0.11
C ARG A 311 -7.26 -18.89 0.17
N HIS A 312 -7.32 -18.05 -0.87
CA HIS A 312 -7.32 -16.59 -0.77
C HIS A 312 -6.17 -16.04 0.08
N ARG A 313 -5.01 -16.70 0.00
CA ARG A 313 -3.87 -16.44 0.87
C ARG A 313 -2.71 -15.85 0.09
N PHE A 314 -2.27 -14.66 0.51
CA PHE A 314 -1.00 -14.09 0.11
C PHE A 314 0.12 -14.64 1.00
N GLN A 315 1.25 -14.96 0.38
CA GLN A 315 2.45 -15.40 1.06
C GLN A 315 3.65 -14.65 0.49
N LEU A 316 4.38 -13.95 1.35
CA LEU A 316 5.69 -13.40 1.05
C LEU A 316 6.72 -14.45 1.44
N ASN A 317 7.18 -15.22 0.47
CA ASN A 317 8.17 -16.27 0.68
C ASN A 317 9.50 -15.69 1.16
N ARG A 318 9.92 -14.59 0.54
CA ARG A 318 11.12 -13.84 0.91
C ARG A 318 11.06 -12.44 0.33
N SER A 319 11.47 -11.47 1.10
CA SER A 319 11.89 -10.15 0.60
C SER A 319 13.14 -9.72 1.35
N GLU A 320 14.18 -9.34 0.62
CA GLU A 320 15.45 -8.93 1.19
C GLU A 320 15.99 -7.69 0.47
N LEU A 321 16.10 -6.59 1.20
CA LEU A 321 16.77 -5.37 0.78
C LEU A 321 18.17 -5.35 1.38
N VAL A 322 19.21 -5.39 0.57
CA VAL A 322 20.61 -5.32 1.00
C VAL A 322 21.33 -4.18 0.30
N GLY A 323 21.91 -3.26 1.06
CA GLY A 323 22.85 -2.25 0.59
C GLY A 323 24.06 -2.13 1.51
N ASP A 324 24.85 -1.08 1.28
CA ASP A 324 26.08 -0.85 2.06
C ASP A 324 25.79 -0.44 3.50
N ALA A 325 24.72 0.33 3.71
CA ALA A 325 24.32 0.86 5.02
C ALA A 325 23.12 0.13 5.64
N VAL A 326 22.35 -0.63 4.86
CA VAL A 326 21.09 -1.23 5.32
C VAL A 326 20.93 -2.68 4.89
N SER A 327 20.28 -3.47 5.74
CA SER A 327 19.80 -4.81 5.43
C SER A 327 18.41 -4.97 6.06
N VAL A 328 17.40 -5.33 5.27
CA VAL A 328 16.07 -5.64 5.79
C VAL A 328 15.59 -6.94 5.18
N ARG A 329 15.08 -7.85 6.01
CA ARG A 329 14.44 -9.10 5.59
C ARG A 329 12.99 -9.10 6.02
N ALA A 330 12.16 -9.70 5.18
CA ALA A 330 10.75 -9.93 5.46
C ALA A 330 10.29 -11.28 4.89
N GLN A 331 9.42 -11.94 5.63
CA GLN A 331 8.64 -13.09 5.19
C GLN A 331 7.32 -13.11 5.95
N GLY A 332 6.29 -13.75 5.40
CA GLY A 332 5.00 -13.79 6.08
C GLY A 332 3.83 -14.12 5.16
N TRP A 333 2.63 -13.83 5.63
CA TRP A 333 1.40 -14.14 4.91
C TRP A 333 0.23 -13.26 5.36
N VAL A 334 -0.78 -13.18 4.51
CA VAL A 334 -2.08 -12.55 4.79
C VAL A 334 -3.19 -13.44 4.24
N ASN A 335 -4.26 -13.62 5.01
CA ASN A 335 -5.47 -14.32 4.59
C ASN A 335 -6.69 -13.63 5.20
N GLY A 336 -7.46 -12.94 4.36
CA GLY A 336 -8.57 -12.09 4.84
C GLY A 336 -8.06 -11.03 5.83
N ASP A 337 -8.65 -11.01 7.03
CA ASP A 337 -8.32 -10.06 8.09
C ASP A 337 -7.17 -10.50 9.02
N ASP A 338 -6.63 -11.71 8.81
CA ASP A 338 -5.47 -12.21 9.55
C ASP A 338 -4.20 -12.10 8.70
N GLY A 339 -3.06 -11.95 9.37
CA GLY A 339 -1.78 -11.88 8.71
C GLY A 339 -0.64 -11.55 9.65
N GLU A 340 0.52 -12.09 9.31
CA GLU A 340 1.75 -11.84 10.03
C GLU A 340 2.92 -11.71 9.04
N PHE A 341 3.73 -10.67 9.23
CA PHE A 341 5.05 -10.55 8.64
C PHE A 341 6.11 -10.46 9.73
N SER A 342 7.29 -10.99 9.45
CA SER A 342 8.43 -10.91 10.36
C SER A 342 9.75 -10.89 9.60
N GLY A 343 10.79 -10.44 10.27
CA GLY A 343 12.15 -10.55 9.77
C GLY A 343 13.14 -9.79 10.64
N GLU A 344 14.21 -9.34 10.00
CA GLU A 344 15.33 -8.67 10.67
C GLU A 344 15.65 -7.37 9.95
N TRP A 345 16.05 -6.35 10.70
CA TRP A 345 16.59 -5.11 10.17
C TRP A 345 18.01 -4.90 10.69
N ARG A 346 18.85 -4.26 9.90
CA ARG A 346 20.20 -3.85 10.27
C ARG A 346 20.57 -2.54 9.60
N ALA A 347 20.95 -1.55 10.39
CA ALA A 347 21.74 -0.41 9.97
C ALA A 347 23.23 -0.76 10.16
N ARG A 348 23.95 -1.00 9.06
CA ARG A 348 25.38 -1.36 9.05
C ARG A 348 26.29 -0.14 9.18
N LYS A 349 25.75 1.05 8.94
CA LYS A 349 26.45 2.33 8.98
C LYS A 349 25.46 3.40 9.45
N LEU A 350 25.45 3.70 10.74
CA LEU A 350 24.55 4.72 11.29
C LEU A 350 24.81 6.12 10.72
N GLU A 351 26.02 6.36 10.20
CA GLU A 351 26.39 7.60 9.53
C GLU A 351 25.57 7.85 8.25
N ALA A 352 24.98 6.80 7.66
CA ALA A 352 24.06 6.93 6.53
C ALA A 352 22.68 7.45 6.94
N LEU A 353 22.31 7.34 8.22
CA LEU A 353 21.06 7.85 8.79
C LEU A 353 21.27 9.24 9.39
N ALA A 354 22.34 9.41 10.17
CA ALA A 354 22.72 10.67 10.78
C ALA A 354 24.23 10.84 10.63
N SER A 355 24.68 11.85 9.87
CA SER A 355 26.09 12.01 9.46
C SER A 355 27.10 12.06 10.60
N ASP A 356 26.66 12.46 11.78
CA ASP A 356 27.51 12.62 12.95
C ASP A 356 27.49 11.40 13.89
N LEU A 357 26.69 10.36 13.58
CA LEU A 357 26.62 9.11 14.34
C LEU A 357 27.35 8.00 13.57
N ARG A 358 28.07 7.13 14.27
CA ARG A 358 28.76 5.96 13.71
C ARG A 358 28.38 4.71 14.47
N GLY A 359 28.64 3.57 13.83
CA GLY A 359 28.39 2.26 14.39
C GLY A 359 27.27 1.53 13.66
N GLU A 360 26.74 0.50 14.30
CA GLU A 360 25.74 -0.38 13.73
C GLU A 360 24.57 -0.57 14.68
N ALA A 361 23.40 -0.92 14.15
CA ALA A 361 22.26 -1.35 14.94
C ALA A 361 21.46 -2.40 14.18
N GLY A 362 20.77 -3.29 14.88
CA GLY A 362 19.84 -4.21 14.24
C GLY A 362 19.07 -5.07 15.23
N GLY A 363 18.07 -5.77 14.70
CA GLY A 363 17.26 -6.70 15.48
C GLY A 363 16.03 -7.20 14.75
N PRO A 364 15.18 -7.97 15.43
CA PRO A 364 13.97 -8.53 14.84
C PRO A 364 12.86 -7.49 14.75
N TRP A 365 11.98 -7.68 13.78
CA TRP A 365 10.70 -6.99 13.71
C TRP A 365 9.57 -7.96 13.36
N ARG A 366 8.36 -7.61 13.76
CA ARG A 366 7.13 -8.33 13.43
C ARG A 366 6.03 -7.32 13.14
N ALA A 367 5.13 -7.68 12.24
CA ALA A 367 3.92 -6.94 11.95
C ALA A 367 2.74 -7.92 11.96
N PHE A 368 1.70 -7.57 12.69
CA PHE A 368 0.46 -8.33 12.80
C PHE A 368 -0.67 -7.48 12.25
N ARG A 369 -1.51 -8.08 11.42
CA ARG A 369 -2.71 -7.41 10.94
C ARG A 369 -3.62 -7.15 12.13
N ASP A 370 -4.10 -5.92 12.23
CA ASP A 370 -4.78 -5.43 13.42
C ASP A 370 -5.90 -4.48 12.97
N GLY A 371 -7.09 -5.01 12.70
CA GLY A 371 -8.25 -4.23 12.28
C GLY A 371 -9.38 -5.11 11.76
N GLU A 372 -10.60 -4.57 11.81
CA GLU A 372 -11.80 -5.18 11.20
C GLU A 372 -12.04 -4.58 9.81
N GLY A 373 -12.17 -5.42 8.78
CA GLY A 373 -12.61 -5.02 7.44
C GLY A 373 -11.55 -4.35 6.56
N ALA A 374 -11.98 -3.36 5.76
CA ALA A 374 -11.21 -2.78 4.64
C ALA A 374 -10.05 -1.85 5.05
N GLN A 375 -9.88 -1.55 6.34
CA GLN A 375 -8.81 -0.66 6.80
C GLN A 375 -7.47 -1.39 6.83
N ARG A 376 -6.50 -0.87 6.07
CA ARG A 376 -5.11 -1.35 6.09
C ARG A 376 -4.46 -0.94 7.41
N ALA A 377 -4.54 -1.84 8.39
CA ALA A 377 -4.03 -1.60 9.73
C ALA A 377 -3.10 -2.71 10.20
N TRP A 378 -1.90 -2.32 10.62
CA TRP A 378 -0.84 -3.23 11.04
C TRP A 378 -0.22 -2.76 12.35
N THR A 379 -0.24 -3.60 13.37
CA THR A 379 0.58 -3.41 14.57
C THR A 379 1.99 -3.92 14.27
N ILE A 380 2.98 -3.06 14.41
CA ILE A 380 4.39 -3.33 14.13
C ILE A 380 5.18 -3.24 15.44
N THR A 381 5.97 -4.26 15.73
CA THR A 381 6.94 -4.25 16.84
C THR A 381 8.33 -4.45 16.28
N ALA A 382 9.30 -3.65 16.72
CA ALA A 382 10.70 -3.86 16.39
C ALA A 382 11.58 -3.65 17.61
N ALA A 383 12.54 -4.56 17.79
CA ALA A 383 13.58 -4.45 18.79
C ALA A 383 14.94 -4.34 18.10
N GLY A 384 15.94 -3.80 18.79
CA GLY A 384 17.29 -3.81 18.30
C GLY A 384 18.34 -3.50 19.34
N GLN A 385 19.58 -3.75 18.97
CA GLN A 385 20.76 -3.46 19.75
C GLN A 385 21.78 -2.74 18.88
N GLY A 386 22.35 -1.66 19.41
CA GLY A 386 23.46 -0.94 18.83
C GLY A 386 24.79 -1.65 19.10
N ALA A 387 25.79 -1.37 18.27
CA ALA A 387 27.15 -1.85 18.44
C ALA A 387 28.13 -0.80 17.95
N HIS A 388 29.20 -0.58 18.74
CA HIS A 388 30.29 0.34 18.42
C HIS A 388 29.78 1.76 18.13
N ILE A 389 28.81 2.22 18.92
CA ILE A 389 28.26 3.56 18.77
C ILE A 389 29.32 4.59 19.14
N ASP A 390 29.60 5.47 18.19
CA ASP A 390 30.50 6.61 18.34
C ASP A 390 29.91 7.80 17.58
N GLY A 391 30.44 9.00 17.76
CA GLY A 391 29.97 10.14 16.99
C GLY A 391 30.29 11.50 17.58
N ALA A 392 29.77 12.51 16.90
CA ALA A 392 29.83 13.90 17.29
C ALA A 392 28.40 14.45 17.53
N PRO A 393 28.23 15.37 18.49
CA PRO A 393 29.19 15.73 19.53
C PRO A 393 29.47 14.55 20.48
N THR A 394 30.62 14.56 21.17
CA THR A 394 31.10 13.47 22.04
C THR A 394 30.16 13.13 23.20
N VAL A 395 29.19 13.97 23.51
CA VAL A 395 28.13 13.66 24.48
C VAL A 395 27.19 12.56 23.99
N VAL A 396 26.96 12.44 22.67
CA VAL A 396 26.08 11.41 22.11
C VAL A 396 26.56 10.00 22.44
N PRO A 397 27.83 9.62 22.17
CA PRO A 397 28.32 8.30 22.56
C PRO A 397 28.43 8.12 24.08
N GLN A 398 28.68 9.18 24.88
CA GLN A 398 28.62 9.07 26.35
C GLN A 398 27.21 8.69 26.83
N LEU A 399 26.18 9.28 26.22
CA LEU A 399 24.79 9.01 26.57
C LEU A 399 24.36 7.59 26.18
N LEU A 400 24.69 7.17 24.96
CA LEU A 400 24.24 5.90 24.40
C LEU A 400 25.09 4.72 24.88
N GLY A 401 26.38 4.92 25.12
CA GLY A 401 27.35 3.83 25.30
C GLY A 401 27.54 3.01 24.03
N ALA A 402 28.37 1.97 24.10
CA ALA A 402 28.73 1.15 22.94
C ALA A 402 27.59 0.25 22.43
N SER A 403 26.60 -0.06 23.26
CA SER A 403 25.55 -1.04 22.95
C SER A 403 24.16 -0.67 23.48
N PRO A 404 23.58 0.46 23.03
CA PRO A 404 22.23 0.84 23.42
C PRO A 404 21.19 -0.16 22.88
N THR A 405 20.04 -0.25 23.54
CA THR A 405 18.90 -1.05 23.07
C THR A 405 17.77 -0.18 22.58
N LEU A 406 17.05 -0.66 21.59
CA LEU A 406 15.86 -0.06 21.00
C LEU A 406 14.68 -1.02 21.17
N ASP A 407 13.55 -0.51 21.65
CA ASP A 407 12.27 -1.23 21.68
C ASP A 407 11.15 -0.31 21.17
N THR A 408 10.38 -0.79 20.20
CA THR A 408 9.38 0.01 19.50
C THR A 408 8.09 -0.76 19.27
N ARG A 409 6.97 -0.06 19.45
CA ARG A 409 5.65 -0.48 19.02
C ARG A 409 4.98 0.64 18.26
N MET A 410 4.53 0.32 17.07
CA MET A 410 3.93 1.23 16.12
C MET A 410 2.66 0.62 15.55
N ARG A 411 1.79 1.44 15.00
CA ARG A 411 0.60 1.02 14.26
C ARG A 411 0.55 1.79 12.96
N TYR A 412 0.62 1.08 11.84
CA TYR A 412 0.41 1.68 10.52
C TYR A 412 -1.09 1.68 10.23
N GLU A 413 -1.66 2.86 9.99
CA GLU A 413 -3.07 3.06 9.63
C GLU A 413 -3.25 4.46 9.02
N ASN A 414 -4.23 4.60 8.12
CA ASN A 414 -4.60 5.90 7.51
C ASN A 414 -3.38 6.65 6.96
N ASP A 415 -2.56 5.95 6.17
CA ASP A 415 -1.32 6.46 5.54
C ASP A 415 -0.30 7.09 6.49
N GLY A 416 -0.30 6.65 7.75
CA GLY A 416 0.66 7.08 8.74
C GLY A 416 0.99 5.99 9.75
N ILE A 417 2.04 6.25 10.52
CA ILE A 417 2.55 5.40 11.58
C ILE A 417 2.27 6.10 12.89
N THR A 418 1.36 5.55 13.68
CA THR A 418 1.17 5.93 15.08
C THR A 418 2.24 5.21 15.91
N VAL A 419 3.13 5.96 16.55
CA VAL A 419 4.15 5.45 17.46
C VAL A 419 3.51 5.32 18.85
N THR A 420 3.14 4.09 19.23
CA THR A 420 2.63 3.80 20.58
C THR A 420 3.72 4.01 21.62
N PHE A 421 4.92 3.51 21.34
CA PHE A 421 6.14 3.86 22.04
C PHE A 421 7.35 3.55 21.16
N ALA A 422 8.40 4.34 21.32
CA ALA A 422 9.76 4.02 20.89
C ALA A 422 10.71 4.36 22.04
N ARG A 423 11.47 3.39 22.51
CA ARG A 423 12.33 3.50 23.68
C ARG A 423 13.77 3.20 23.31
N VAL A 424 14.66 4.07 23.71
CA VAL A 424 16.11 3.87 23.60
C VAL A 424 16.69 3.86 25.00
N GLU A 425 17.41 2.80 25.33
CA GLU A 425 18.19 2.71 26.57
C GLU A 425 19.67 2.63 26.22
N GLY A 426 20.45 3.58 26.73
CA GLY A 426 21.89 3.62 26.62
C GLY A 426 22.58 3.49 27.97
N GLU A 427 23.89 3.71 27.99
CA GLU A 427 24.70 3.67 29.21
C GLU A 427 24.29 4.74 30.23
N HIS A 428 24.04 5.96 29.76
CA HIS A 428 23.67 7.09 30.59
C HIS A 428 22.34 7.75 30.20
N LEU A 429 21.62 7.18 29.22
CA LEU A 429 20.37 7.72 28.67
C LEU A 429 19.24 6.71 28.76
N ARG A 430 18.04 7.17 29.11
CA ARG A 430 16.78 6.52 28.72
C ARG A 430 15.92 7.54 28.02
N ALA A 431 15.46 7.25 26.81
CA ALA A 431 14.61 8.12 26.04
C ALA A 431 13.37 7.36 25.54
N GLY A 432 12.23 8.05 25.52
CA GLY A 432 10.95 7.57 25.04
C GLY A 432 10.34 8.56 24.04
N ALA A 433 9.63 8.03 23.05
CA ALA A 433 8.87 8.81 22.09
C ALA A 433 7.50 8.19 21.82
N THR A 434 6.49 9.04 21.64
CA THR A 434 5.12 8.66 21.25
C THR A 434 4.55 9.70 20.31
N GLY A 435 3.68 9.33 19.39
CA GLY A 435 3.01 10.30 18.51
C GLY A 435 2.67 9.73 17.14
N ARG A 436 2.76 10.54 16.10
CA ARG A 436 2.43 10.12 14.72
C ARG A 436 3.49 10.57 13.73
N ILE A 437 3.74 9.74 12.74
CA ILE A 437 4.56 10.03 11.57
C ILE A 437 3.68 9.84 10.34
N ALA A 438 3.50 10.87 9.52
CA ALA A 438 2.70 10.78 8.30
C ALA A 438 3.41 11.51 7.17
N HIS A 439 3.51 10.89 5.99
CA HIS A 439 4.15 11.47 4.82
C HIS A 439 5.58 12.00 5.10
N GLY A 440 6.36 11.26 5.88
CA GLY A 440 7.71 11.65 6.31
C GLY A 440 7.79 12.78 7.34
N ASN A 441 6.66 13.34 7.78
CA ASN A 441 6.58 14.34 8.83
C ASN A 441 6.27 13.67 10.17
N ALA A 442 7.11 13.93 11.15
CA ALA A 442 6.96 13.50 12.52
C ALA A 442 6.23 14.57 13.34
N ASP A 443 5.40 14.09 14.25
CA ASP A 443 4.78 14.81 15.35
C ASP A 443 4.89 13.88 16.58
N LEU A 444 5.99 13.98 17.29
CA LEU A 444 6.32 13.10 18.41
C LEU A 444 6.51 13.90 19.70
N SER A 445 5.87 13.46 20.77
CA SER A 445 6.24 13.82 22.14
C SER A 445 7.44 12.99 22.57
N LEU A 446 8.36 13.62 23.29
CA LEU A 446 9.60 13.02 23.77
C LEU A 446 9.69 13.11 25.29
N GLU A 447 10.25 12.08 25.89
CA GLU A 447 10.72 12.05 27.28
C GLU A 447 12.14 11.51 27.30
N ALA A 448 13.00 12.04 28.15
CA ALA A 448 14.37 11.57 28.31
C ALA A 448 14.85 11.77 29.74
N SER A 449 15.63 10.81 30.23
CA SER A 449 16.39 10.94 31.47
C SER A 449 17.84 10.60 31.20
N ALA A 450 18.77 11.42 31.72
CA ALA A 450 20.19 11.21 31.58
C ALA A 450 20.90 11.30 32.94
N ARG A 451 22.01 10.59 33.12
CA ARG A 451 22.79 10.60 34.36
C ARG A 451 24.27 10.80 34.11
N GLY A 452 24.87 11.68 34.93
CA GLY A 452 26.27 12.03 34.90
C GLY A 452 27.22 10.97 35.48
N PRO A 453 28.55 11.18 35.31
CA PRO A 453 29.15 12.39 34.73
C PRO A 453 29.08 12.42 33.19
N LEU A 454 28.65 13.56 32.60
CA LEU A 454 28.68 13.82 31.15
C LEU A 454 29.54 15.05 30.86
N ASP A 455 30.54 14.90 29.98
CA ASP A 455 31.38 15.99 29.51
C ASP A 455 30.77 16.66 28.26
N LEU A 456 30.60 17.98 28.35
CA LEU A 456 30.07 18.87 27.30
C LEU A 456 31.13 19.84 26.76
N GLY A 457 32.40 19.44 26.74
CA GLY A 457 33.47 20.24 26.11
C GLY A 457 33.81 21.52 26.89
N GLY A 458 33.93 21.39 28.22
CA GLY A 458 34.25 22.50 29.14
C GLY A 458 33.20 22.72 30.24
N ALA A 459 32.12 21.94 30.22
CA ALA A 459 31.14 21.85 31.28
C ALA A 459 30.84 20.39 31.58
N ALA A 460 30.49 20.09 32.84
CA ALA A 460 30.19 18.75 33.30
C ALA A 460 28.78 18.70 33.89
N ILE A 461 28.05 17.64 33.55
CA ILE A 461 26.81 17.28 34.21
C ILE A 461 27.12 16.11 35.13
N ASP A 462 27.27 16.37 36.43
CA ASP A 462 27.57 15.34 37.43
C ASP A 462 26.29 14.70 38.04
N GLY A 463 25.12 15.19 37.64
CA GLY A 463 23.82 14.86 38.24
C GLY A 463 22.86 14.12 37.30
N ALA A 464 21.58 14.12 37.66
CA ALA A 464 20.51 13.61 36.81
C ALA A 464 19.84 14.76 36.04
N ILE A 465 19.40 14.46 34.83
CA ILE A 465 18.56 15.31 33.99
C ILE A 465 17.29 14.55 33.67
N ASP A 466 16.14 15.20 33.84
CA ASP A 466 14.87 14.74 33.30
C ASP A 466 14.36 15.78 32.31
N ALA A 467 13.98 15.35 31.12
CA ALA A 467 13.57 16.24 30.05
C ALA A 467 12.30 15.74 29.35
N THR A 468 11.45 16.68 28.97
CA THR A 468 10.30 16.45 28.10
C THR A 468 10.39 17.37 26.90
N GLY A 469 9.82 16.95 25.78
CA GLY A 469 9.95 17.71 24.55
C GLY A 469 9.06 17.24 23.43
N ARG A 470 9.34 17.77 22.26
CA ARG A 470 8.59 17.52 21.04
C ARG A 470 9.52 17.54 19.83
N LEU A 471 9.30 16.61 18.93
CA LEU A 471 9.99 16.49 17.64
C LEU A 471 8.95 16.65 16.54
N THR A 472 9.16 17.66 15.68
CA THR A 472 8.19 18.05 14.65
C THR A 472 8.84 18.24 13.28
N GLY A 473 8.07 18.12 12.20
CA GLY A 473 8.56 18.34 10.83
C GLY A 473 9.19 17.07 10.23
N ARG A 474 10.00 17.20 9.17
CA ARG A 474 10.51 16.02 8.44
C ARG A 474 11.41 15.16 9.33
N ILE A 475 11.16 13.85 9.38
CA ILE A 475 11.87 12.94 10.30
C ILE A 475 13.39 12.88 10.05
N VAL A 476 13.84 13.10 8.81
CA VAL A 476 15.27 13.19 8.46
C VAL A 476 15.94 14.46 8.98
N ARG A 477 15.18 15.54 9.16
CA ARG A 477 15.66 16.83 9.67
C ARG A 477 14.54 17.52 10.45
N PRO A 478 14.24 17.05 11.68
CA PRO A 478 13.11 17.57 12.44
C PRO A 478 13.50 18.79 13.28
N THR A 479 12.53 19.59 13.68
CA THR A 479 12.69 20.57 14.75
C THR A 479 12.53 19.86 16.09
N LEU A 480 13.50 20.04 16.98
CA LEU A 480 13.50 19.52 18.35
C LEU A 480 13.31 20.66 19.34
N SER A 481 12.30 20.57 20.19
CA SER A 481 12.11 21.47 21.32
C SER A 481 12.08 20.65 22.60
N MET A 482 12.87 21.04 23.61
CA MET A 482 12.96 20.32 24.87
C MET A 482 13.05 21.26 26.07
N ARG A 483 12.53 20.78 27.20
CA ARG A 483 12.69 21.35 28.53
C ARG A 483 13.27 20.30 29.44
N GLY A 484 14.48 20.55 29.95
CA GLY A 484 15.17 19.70 30.92
C GLY A 484 15.23 20.36 32.29
N ALA A 485 15.06 19.58 33.35
CA ALA A 485 15.38 19.94 34.72
C ALA A 485 16.55 19.08 35.18
N MET A 486 17.53 19.68 35.85
CA MET A 486 18.72 18.99 36.32
C MET A 486 18.88 19.19 37.83
N SER A 487 19.58 18.27 38.50
CA SER A 487 19.94 18.48 39.91
C SER A 487 21.01 19.57 40.07
N SER A 488 22.04 19.53 39.23
CA SER A 488 23.12 20.50 39.19
C SER A 488 23.87 20.45 37.86
N PHE A 489 24.55 21.54 37.54
CA PHE A 489 25.41 21.68 36.36
C PHE A 489 26.65 22.48 36.71
N ALA A 490 27.84 22.05 36.29
CA ALA A 490 29.08 22.77 36.53
C ALA A 490 29.69 23.26 35.21
N ALA A 491 29.94 24.57 35.10
CA ALA A 491 30.63 25.16 33.96
C ALA A 491 31.61 26.24 34.42
N GLY A 492 32.86 26.18 33.94
CA GLY A 492 33.88 27.18 34.27
C GLY A 492 34.12 27.37 35.78
N GLY A 493 33.95 26.31 36.58
CA GLY A 493 34.09 26.33 38.04
C GLY A 493 32.88 26.89 38.81
N VAL A 494 31.78 27.24 38.12
CA VAL A 494 30.52 27.66 38.74
C VAL A 494 29.53 26.50 38.74
N VAL A 495 29.02 26.16 39.92
CA VAL A 495 27.92 25.19 40.06
C VAL A 495 26.60 25.95 40.03
N VAL A 496 25.72 25.54 39.12
CA VAL A 496 24.33 25.96 39.04
C VAL A 496 23.49 24.85 39.64
N GLU A 497 22.78 25.16 40.72
CA GLU A 497 21.85 24.28 41.40
C GLU A 497 20.46 24.38 40.77
N GLN A 498 19.83 23.21 40.60
CA GLN A 498 18.48 23.05 40.06
C GLN A 498 18.23 23.78 38.73
N PRO A 499 19.14 23.70 37.74
CA PRO A 499 18.92 24.41 36.49
C PRO A 499 17.75 23.80 35.71
N VAL A 500 16.95 24.68 35.13
CA VAL A 500 15.96 24.37 34.12
C VAL A 500 16.47 24.91 32.79
N LEU A 501 16.68 24.02 31.84
CA LEU A 501 17.10 24.30 30.47
C LEU A 501 15.88 24.20 29.55
N ASN A 502 15.64 25.22 28.74
CA ASN A 502 14.74 25.14 27.59
C ASN A 502 15.58 25.32 26.34
N PHE A 503 15.41 24.49 25.32
CA PHE A 503 16.06 24.73 24.05
C PHE A 503 15.16 24.34 22.88
N THR A 504 15.39 25.00 21.75
CA THR A 504 14.83 24.61 20.46
C THR A 504 15.94 24.58 19.43
N LEU A 505 15.99 23.53 18.63
CA LEU A 505 16.90 23.33 17.52
C LEU A 505 16.09 23.03 16.27
N ALA A 506 16.24 23.87 15.25
CA ALA A 506 15.59 23.71 13.96
C ALA A 506 16.63 23.54 12.85
N PRO A 507 16.34 22.77 11.80
CA PRO A 507 17.24 22.63 10.67
C PRO A 507 17.44 23.96 9.92
N ASN A 508 18.69 24.31 9.62
CA ASN A 508 19.07 25.45 8.76
C ASN A 508 20.27 25.07 7.87
N GLY A 509 20.06 24.92 6.57
CA GLY A 509 21.11 24.47 5.65
C GLY A 509 21.64 23.09 6.05
N ALA A 510 22.95 22.92 6.22
CA ALA A 510 23.55 21.68 6.72
C ALA A 510 23.68 21.61 8.26
N ARG A 511 23.14 22.59 8.98
CA ARG A 511 23.29 22.73 10.44
C ARG A 511 21.92 22.69 11.13
N TYR A 512 21.94 22.59 12.44
CA TYR A 512 20.84 22.96 13.32
C TYR A 512 21.16 24.28 13.97
N VAL A 513 20.16 25.14 14.10
CA VAL A 513 20.28 26.42 14.80
C VAL A 513 19.07 26.60 15.70
N GLY A 514 19.24 27.38 16.76
CA GLY A 514 18.14 27.81 17.57
C GLY A 514 18.62 28.52 18.83
N HIS A 515 17.91 28.31 19.93
CA HIS A 515 18.06 29.09 21.15
C HIS A 515 17.97 28.21 22.37
N ALA A 516 18.75 28.53 23.41
CA ALA A 516 18.71 27.90 24.71
C ALA A 516 18.61 28.95 25.82
N ASP A 517 17.73 28.68 26.79
CA ASP A 517 17.55 29.46 28.01
C ASP A 517 17.79 28.55 29.22
N VAL A 518 18.63 29.00 30.14
CA VAL A 518 18.88 28.34 31.42
C VAL A 518 18.44 29.25 32.55
N THR A 519 17.67 28.73 33.49
CA THR A 519 17.33 29.40 34.75
C THR A 519 17.74 28.51 35.91
N GLY A 520 18.38 29.04 36.94
CA GLY A 520 18.77 28.27 38.12
C GLY A 520 19.31 29.14 39.24
N THR A 521 20.05 28.54 40.17
CA THR A 521 20.70 29.28 41.26
C THR A 521 22.20 29.01 41.29
N ALA A 522 23.02 30.03 41.46
CA ALA A 522 24.47 29.88 41.58
C ALA A 522 24.97 30.76 42.74
N SER A 523 25.59 30.14 43.75
CA SER A 523 26.02 30.82 44.98
C SER A 523 24.87 31.61 45.65
N ASP A 524 23.73 30.94 45.86
CA ASP A 524 22.50 31.50 46.46
C ASP A 524 21.86 32.69 45.71
N ARG A 525 22.20 32.87 44.43
CA ARG A 525 21.62 33.92 43.59
C ARG A 525 20.94 33.35 42.36
N ALA A 526 19.80 33.94 41.99
CA ALA A 526 19.13 33.61 40.75
C ALA A 526 20.03 33.91 39.55
N LEU A 527 20.17 32.91 38.67
CA LEU A 527 20.91 32.95 37.42
C LEU A 527 19.93 32.76 36.26
N THR A 528 19.99 33.65 35.28
CA THR A 528 19.35 33.45 33.98
C THR A 528 20.41 33.61 32.90
N ALA A 529 20.56 32.61 32.05
CA ALA A 529 21.46 32.62 30.92
C ALA A 529 20.71 32.32 29.64
N ARG A 530 21.07 33.00 28.55
CA ARG A 530 20.49 32.80 27.22
C ARG A 530 21.60 32.69 26.20
N SER A 531 21.46 31.80 25.23
CA SER A 531 22.43 31.64 24.15
C SER A 531 21.72 31.19 22.88
N ASN A 532 22.16 31.71 21.76
CA ASN A 532 21.92 31.03 20.50
C ASN A 532 22.75 29.74 20.48
N VAL A 533 22.22 28.72 19.83
CA VAL A 533 22.84 27.40 19.74
C VAL A 533 22.92 26.99 18.27
N ALA A 534 24.07 26.49 17.85
CA ALA A 534 24.21 25.86 16.55
C ALA A 534 24.92 24.50 16.67
N ILE A 535 24.42 23.49 15.96
CA ILE A 535 25.06 22.18 15.82
C ILE A 535 25.36 21.94 14.35
N GLY A 536 26.62 21.70 14.02
CA GLY A 536 27.01 21.33 12.67
C GLY A 536 28.53 21.21 12.50
N GLY A 537 28.95 20.41 11.53
CA GLY A 537 30.38 20.11 11.32
C GLY A 537 31.02 19.40 12.50
N GLY A 538 30.25 18.60 13.24
CA GLY A 538 30.72 17.85 14.42
C GLY A 538 30.92 18.67 15.69
N ALA A 539 30.50 19.95 15.73
CA ALA A 539 30.67 20.81 16.90
C ALA A 539 29.34 21.43 17.36
N LEU A 540 29.25 21.64 18.68
CA LEU A 540 28.27 22.51 19.33
C LEU A 540 28.89 23.92 19.46
N ALA A 541 28.21 24.93 18.94
CA ALA A 541 28.58 26.33 19.08
C ALA A 541 27.52 27.08 19.88
N LEU A 542 27.99 27.93 20.80
CA LEU A 542 27.18 28.85 21.60
C LEU A 542 27.61 30.26 21.24
N ASP A 543 26.67 31.09 20.78
CA ASP A 543 26.91 32.50 20.47
C ASP A 543 25.91 33.39 21.19
N SER A 544 26.28 34.67 21.35
CA SER A 544 25.44 35.67 22.02
C SER A 544 25.04 35.27 23.45
N LEU A 545 25.95 34.63 24.19
CA LEU A 545 25.73 34.23 25.58
C LEU A 545 25.50 35.47 26.45
N ASP A 546 24.29 35.59 26.99
CA ASP A 546 23.89 36.64 27.90
C ASP A 546 23.52 36.03 29.26
N ALA A 547 24.33 36.28 30.28
CA ALA A 547 24.18 35.71 31.62
C ALA A 547 24.04 36.80 32.68
N HIS A 548 22.88 36.83 33.33
CA HIS A 548 22.55 37.79 34.39
C HIS A 548 22.45 37.08 35.73
N ARG A 549 23.06 37.68 36.77
CA ARG A 549 22.79 37.36 38.18
C ARG A 549 21.95 38.48 38.77
N VAL A 550 20.80 38.16 39.34
CA VAL A 550 19.95 39.18 39.98
C VAL A 550 20.65 39.66 41.27
N PRO A 551 20.94 40.96 41.44
CA PRO A 551 21.45 41.48 42.71
C PRO A 551 20.36 41.37 43.80
N MET A 552 20.74 41.02 45.02
CA MET A 552 19.81 41.05 46.16
C MET A 552 19.25 42.46 46.34
N SER A 553 17.93 42.60 46.28
CA SER A 553 17.26 43.75 46.90
C SER A 553 17.57 43.72 48.39
N PRO A 554 18.09 44.80 49.00
CA PRO A 554 18.26 44.84 50.43
C PRO A 554 16.89 44.77 51.10
N LEU A 555 16.72 43.78 51.99
CA LEU A 555 15.57 43.73 52.90
C LEU A 555 15.41 45.09 53.57
N ALA A 556 14.22 45.67 53.44
CA ALA A 556 13.79 46.83 54.19
C ALA A 556 13.95 46.55 55.69
N ALA A 557 14.78 47.35 56.35
CA ALA A 557 14.90 47.36 57.80
C ALA A 557 13.54 47.77 58.40
N VAL A 558 12.92 46.84 59.12
CA VAL A 558 11.87 47.14 60.10
C VAL A 558 12.51 48.04 61.17
N ARG A 559 12.14 49.33 61.19
CA ARG A 559 12.30 50.18 62.37
C ARG A 559 10.96 50.25 63.09
N SER A 560 10.94 49.69 64.29
CA SER A 560 9.91 49.92 65.30
C SER A 560 10.12 51.28 65.98
N ARG A 561 8.99 51.94 66.23
CA ARG A 561 8.72 53.23 66.92
C ARG A 561 8.75 54.48 66.07
#